data_AF-A0A960K3S9-F1
#
_entry.id   AF-A0A960K3S9-F1
#
_cell.length_a   1.000
_cell.length_b   1.000
_cell.length_c   1.000
_cell.angle_alpha   90.00
_cell.angle_beta   90.00
_cell.angle_gamma   90.00
#
_symmetry.space_group_name_H-M   'P 1'
#
loop_
_entity.id
_entity.type
_entity.pdbx_description
1 polymer ?
#
loop_
_entity_poly.entity_id
_entity_poly.type
_entity_poly.pdbx_seq_one_letter_code
_entity_poly.pdbx_strand_id
1 'polypeptide(L)'
;MKSRTTQAPRASQMAVGDQDRQGGASPAGLARSGRSLSAVPEAALARARQILQRPGRQPDAEVRARFEPLFRHSFENVRFHVGAEAAESSRLLGAQAYSVGRHVVFGAGSYQPSRAAGQGLIAHELAHT
;
A
#
# COMPACT_ATOMS: atom_id res chain seq x y z
N MET A 1 -32.84 47.71 -33.02
CA MET A 1 -33.11 47.91 -34.47
C MET A 1 -32.11 47.01 -35.21
N LYS A 2 -32.49 45.78 -35.60
CA LYS A 2 -32.87 45.34 -36.98
C LYS A 2 -31.74 45.67 -37.99
N SER A 3 -31.02 44.75 -38.64
CA SER A 3 -31.44 43.64 -39.54
C SER A 3 -30.20 42.74 -39.87
N ARG A 4 -30.26 41.38 -39.90
CA ARG A 4 -30.59 40.43 -41.02
C ARG A 4 -29.65 40.58 -42.25
N THR A 5 -29.13 39.58 -42.97
CA THR A 5 -29.42 38.13 -43.22
C THR A 5 -28.30 37.55 -44.12
N THR A 6 -28.18 36.20 -44.20
CA THR A 6 -27.88 35.33 -45.39
C THR A 6 -26.83 34.25 -45.03
N GLN A 7 -27.19 33.02 -44.67
CA GLN A 7 -27.69 31.86 -45.45
C GLN A 7 -26.57 30.98 -46.07
N ALA A 8 -26.55 29.71 -45.65
CA ALA A 8 -25.69 28.62 -46.10
C ALA A 8 -26.13 27.99 -47.45
N PRO A 9 -25.36 27.01 -47.96
CA PRO A 9 -26.01 25.76 -48.36
C PRO A 9 -25.34 24.47 -47.85
N ARG A 10 -26.20 23.43 -47.78
CA ARG A 10 -25.96 21.99 -47.55
C ARG A 10 -25.52 21.27 -48.85
N ALA A 11 -24.77 20.17 -48.70
CA ALA A 11 -24.93 18.85 -49.38
C ALA A 11 -23.82 17.92 -48.82
N SER A 12 -24.05 16.75 -48.22
CA SER A 12 -24.71 15.47 -48.61
C SER A 12 -23.74 14.41 -49.19
N GLN A 13 -23.97 13.17 -48.74
CA GLN A 13 -23.44 11.84 -49.16
C GLN A 13 -22.10 11.38 -48.56
N MET A 14 -22.02 10.30 -47.75
CA MET A 14 -22.32 8.86 -47.94
C MET A 14 -21.32 8.12 -48.84
N ALA A 15 -20.49 7.26 -48.23
CA ALA A 15 -20.01 6.00 -48.82
C ALA A 15 -19.60 5.03 -47.69
N VAL A 16 -20.17 3.83 -47.77
CA VAL A 16 -19.87 2.60 -47.01
C VAL A 16 -18.97 1.73 -47.89
N GLY A 17 -18.11 0.92 -47.25
CA GLY A 17 -17.36 -0.19 -47.85
C GLY A 17 -15.85 -0.01 -47.68
N ASP A 18 -15.02 -1.01 -47.44
CA ASP A 18 -15.20 -2.44 -47.19
C ASP A 18 -13.86 -2.93 -46.59
N GLN A 19 -13.88 -4.16 -46.10
CA GLN A 19 -12.88 -4.81 -45.26
C GLN A 19 -11.52 -5.09 -45.94
N ASP A 20 -10.64 -5.67 -45.12
CA ASP A 20 -9.40 -6.39 -45.43
C ASP A 20 -8.09 -5.60 -45.43
N ARG A 21 -7.40 -5.67 -44.28
CA ARG A 21 -6.00 -6.11 -44.24
C ARG A 21 -5.61 -6.65 -42.87
N GLN A 22 -5.41 -7.96 -42.85
CA GLN A 22 -4.71 -8.70 -41.79
C GLN A 22 -3.24 -8.27 -41.75
N GLY A 23 -2.74 -7.96 -40.55
CA GLY A 23 -1.34 -7.73 -40.26
C GLY A 23 -1.08 -8.06 -38.79
N GLY A 24 -0.46 -9.21 -38.55
CA GLY A 24 -0.35 -9.85 -37.25
C GLY A 24 0.35 -9.00 -36.19
N ALA A 25 -0.35 -8.74 -35.10
CA ALA A 25 0.27 -8.42 -33.83
C ALA A 25 0.63 -9.74 -33.14
N SER A 26 1.94 -10.01 -33.04
CA SER A 26 2.47 -11.07 -32.19
C SER A 26 1.88 -10.95 -30.78
N PRO A 27 1.46 -12.04 -30.12
CA PRO A 27 1.29 -11.99 -28.69
C PRO A 27 2.70 -11.94 -28.11
N ALA A 28 3.21 -10.71 -27.89
CA ALA A 28 4.33 -10.50 -26.99
C ALA A 28 3.89 -11.11 -25.66
N GLY A 29 4.40 -12.31 -25.39
CA GLY A 29 4.21 -12.99 -24.13
C GLY A 29 4.69 -12.04 -23.05
N LEU A 30 3.74 -11.43 -22.35
CA LEU A 30 3.93 -11.02 -20.97
C LEU A 30 4.06 -12.33 -20.18
N ALA A 31 5.22 -12.97 -20.34
CA ALA A 31 5.86 -13.68 -19.26
C ALA A 31 5.89 -12.65 -18.12
N ARG A 32 4.88 -12.72 -17.26
CA ARG A 32 5.04 -12.31 -15.87
C ARG A 32 6.21 -13.17 -15.41
N SER A 33 7.43 -12.65 -15.57
CA SER A 33 8.60 -13.12 -14.86
C SER A 33 8.10 -13.28 -13.45
N GLY A 34 7.87 -14.54 -13.07
CA GLY A 34 7.41 -14.89 -11.75
C GLY A 34 8.39 -14.16 -10.87
N ARG A 35 7.91 -13.15 -10.15
CA ARG A 35 8.69 -12.52 -9.10
C ARG A 35 9.01 -13.70 -8.21
N SER A 36 10.21 -14.24 -8.38
CA SER A 36 10.73 -15.27 -7.51
C SER A 36 10.57 -14.63 -6.15
N LEU A 37 9.63 -15.16 -5.38
CA LEU A 37 9.45 -14.77 -4.00
C LEU A 37 10.73 -15.28 -3.36
N SER A 38 11.79 -14.47 -3.43
CA SER A 38 13.06 -14.76 -2.83
C SER A 38 12.73 -15.14 -1.41
N ALA A 39 13.01 -16.40 -1.06
CA ALA A 39 12.66 -16.92 0.24
C ALA A 39 13.14 -15.91 1.29
N VAL A 40 12.25 -15.50 2.19
CA VAL A 40 12.62 -14.62 3.29
C VAL A 40 13.81 -15.29 3.99
N PRO A 41 14.95 -14.60 4.16
CA PRO A 41 16.12 -15.23 4.75
C PRO A 41 15.76 -15.81 6.13
N GLU A 42 16.15 -17.06 6.42
CA GLU A 42 15.86 -17.68 7.71
C GLU A 42 16.36 -16.85 8.89
N ALA A 43 17.49 -16.14 8.73
CA ALA A 43 17.98 -15.19 9.71
C ALA A 43 17.00 -14.03 9.98
N ALA A 44 16.33 -13.50 8.95
CA ALA A 44 15.33 -12.45 9.09
C ALA A 44 14.11 -12.96 9.87
N LEU A 45 13.66 -14.18 9.56
CA LEU A 45 12.51 -14.80 10.24
C LEU A 45 12.85 -15.17 11.68
N ALA A 46 14.05 -15.68 11.95
CA ALA A 46 14.55 -15.93 13.30
C ALA A 46 14.59 -14.63 14.11
N ARG A 47 15.07 -13.52 13.52
CA ARG A 47 15.09 -12.22 14.19
C ARG A 47 13.68 -11.72 14.50
N ALA A 48 12.75 -11.83 13.56
CA ALA A 48 11.35 -11.46 13.78
C ALA A 48 10.74 -12.26 14.93
N ARG A 49 10.92 -13.59 14.97
CA ARG A 49 10.43 -14.44 16.08
C ARG A 49 11.00 -14.02 17.43
N GLN A 50 12.28 -13.65 17.51
CA GLN A 50 12.89 -13.16 18.75
C GLN A 50 12.25 -11.85 19.22
N ILE A 51 11.98 -10.90 18.32
CA ILE A 51 11.30 -9.64 18.66
C ILE A 51 9.90 -9.92 19.18
N LEU A 52 9.14 -10.80 18.52
CA LEU A 52 7.76 -11.11 18.90
C LEU A 52 7.64 -11.78 20.28
N GLN A 53 8.69 -12.49 20.74
CA GLN A 53 8.74 -13.08 22.08
C GLN A 53 9.05 -12.08 23.19
N ARG A 54 9.57 -10.90 22.85
CA ARG A 54 9.86 -9.85 23.83
C ARG A 54 8.58 -9.13 24.24
N PRO A 55 8.54 -8.56 25.45
CA PRO A 55 7.48 -7.62 25.79
C PRO A 55 7.55 -6.42 24.85
N GLY A 56 6.47 -6.18 24.10
CA GLY A 56 6.25 -4.90 23.41
C GLY A 56 5.54 -3.92 24.33
N ARG A 57 5.41 -2.67 23.89
CA ARG A 57 4.59 -1.66 24.59
C ARG A 57 3.19 -1.57 24.00
N GLN A 58 2.20 -1.18 24.80
CA GLN A 58 0.90 -0.82 24.22
C GLN A 58 1.06 0.41 23.30
N PRO A 59 0.18 0.58 22.30
CA PRO A 59 0.12 1.83 21.57
C PRO A 59 -0.14 2.98 22.55
N ASP A 60 0.56 4.10 22.35
CA ASP A 60 0.43 5.28 23.21
C ASP A 60 -1.03 5.76 23.22
N ALA A 61 -1.47 6.39 24.32
CA ALA A 61 -2.86 6.83 24.47
C ALA A 61 -3.33 7.73 23.31
N GLU A 62 -2.44 8.59 22.78
CA GLU A 62 -2.71 9.44 21.62
C GLU A 62 -3.00 8.61 20.35
N VAL A 63 -2.23 7.55 20.12
CA VAL A 63 -2.43 6.64 18.97
C VAL A 63 -3.77 5.93 19.11
N ARG A 64 -4.08 5.40 20.30
CA ARG A 64 -5.36 4.74 20.58
C ARG A 64 -6.55 5.68 20.37
N ALA A 65 -6.52 6.86 20.99
CA ALA A 65 -7.58 7.85 20.87
C ALA A 65 -7.83 8.29 19.42
N ARG A 66 -6.78 8.34 18.60
CA ARG A 66 -6.87 8.68 17.18
C ARG A 66 -7.47 7.56 16.33
N PHE A 67 -7.04 6.32 16.52
CA PHE A 67 -7.35 5.23 15.59
C PHE A 67 -8.48 4.31 16.05
N GLU A 68 -8.67 4.06 17.35
CA GLU A 68 -9.75 3.18 17.84
C GLU A 68 -11.15 3.59 17.33
N PRO A 69 -11.53 4.89 17.27
CA PRO A 69 -12.82 5.29 16.71
C PRO A 69 -12.95 5.02 15.20
N LEU A 70 -11.85 5.16 14.46
CA LEU A 70 -11.81 4.95 13.01
C LEU A 70 -11.97 3.46 12.66
N PHE A 71 -11.38 2.59 13.47
CA PHE A 71 -11.47 1.14 13.30
C PHE A 71 -12.66 0.51 14.04
N ARG A 72 -13.32 1.25 14.95
CA ARG A 72 -14.35 0.73 15.87
C ARG A 72 -13.87 -0.52 16.62
N HIS A 73 -12.61 -0.51 17.02
CA HIS A 73 -11.91 -1.63 17.67
C HIS A 73 -10.91 -1.11 18.71
N SER A 74 -10.70 -1.86 19.80
CA SER A 74 -9.73 -1.52 20.86
C SER A 74 -8.35 -2.07 20.53
N PHE A 75 -7.31 -1.24 20.67
CA PHE A 75 -5.91 -1.65 20.45
C PHE A 75 -5.15 -1.90 21.76
N GLU A 76 -5.84 -2.03 22.90
CA GLU A 76 -5.22 -2.26 24.22
C GLU A 76 -4.34 -3.53 24.28
N ASN A 77 -4.68 -4.52 23.46
CA ASN A 77 -3.98 -5.79 23.38
C ASN A 77 -2.90 -5.82 22.30
N VAL A 78 -2.76 -4.75 21.51
CA VAL A 78 -1.69 -4.61 20.52
C VAL A 78 -0.37 -4.29 21.22
N ARG A 79 0.74 -4.77 20.66
CA ARG A 79 2.09 -4.58 21.18
C ARG A 79 2.99 -4.00 20.09
N PHE A 80 3.42 -2.77 20.29
CA PHE A 80 4.38 -2.07 19.46
C PHE A 80 5.80 -2.41 19.91
N HIS A 81 6.63 -2.75 18.93
CA HIS A 81 8.06 -2.98 19.08
C HIS A 81 8.79 -1.89 18.32
N VAL A 82 9.59 -1.10 19.03
CA VAL A 82 10.42 -0.02 18.47
C VAL A 82 11.84 -0.12 19.03
N GLY A 83 12.74 0.68 18.49
CA GLY A 83 14.14 0.71 18.92
C GLY A 83 15.05 -0.12 17.99
N ALA A 84 16.33 -0.19 18.34
CA ALA A 84 17.37 -0.72 17.44
C ALA A 84 17.11 -2.16 16.98
N GLU A 85 16.63 -3.02 17.87
CA GLU A 85 16.38 -4.42 17.57
C GLU A 85 15.17 -4.64 16.67
N ALA A 86 14.07 -3.91 16.93
CA ALA A 86 12.90 -3.90 16.04
C ALA A 86 13.27 -3.36 14.65
N ALA A 87 14.05 -2.29 14.62
CA ALA A 87 14.52 -1.67 13.39
C ALA A 87 15.39 -2.61 12.55
N GLU A 88 16.27 -3.37 13.19
CA GLU A 88 17.05 -4.40 12.53
C GLU A 88 16.15 -5.50 11.94
N SER A 89 15.16 -5.97 12.69
CA SER A 89 14.20 -6.98 12.20
C SER A 89 13.44 -6.49 10.97
N SER A 90 12.85 -5.29 11.03
CA SER A 90 12.13 -4.71 9.88
C SER A 90 13.05 -4.50 8.68
N ARG A 91 14.31 -4.09 8.89
CA ARG A 91 15.32 -3.96 7.83
C ARG A 91 15.63 -5.30 7.16
N LEU A 92 15.82 -6.36 7.94
CA LEU A 92 16.09 -7.71 7.42
C LEU A 92 14.92 -8.27 6.58
N LEU A 93 13.70 -7.85 6.90
CA LEU A 93 12.49 -8.16 6.13
C LEU A 93 12.23 -7.17 4.98
N GLY A 94 13.06 -6.14 4.80
CA GLY A 94 12.88 -5.12 3.77
C GLY A 94 11.64 -4.24 3.96
N ALA A 95 11.19 -4.04 5.20
CA ALA A 95 9.96 -3.33 5.53
C ALA A 95 10.21 -2.08 6.39
N GLN A 96 9.34 -1.08 6.26
CA GLN A 96 9.35 0.10 7.14
C GLN A 96 8.71 -0.21 8.50
N ALA A 97 7.69 -1.06 8.51
CA ALA A 97 7.08 -1.70 9.66
C ALA A 97 6.42 -3.00 9.19
N TYR A 98 6.01 -3.86 10.13
CA TYR A 98 5.20 -5.04 9.82
C TYR A 98 4.35 -5.46 11.01
N SER A 99 3.22 -6.10 10.74
CA SER A 99 2.32 -6.69 11.74
C SER A 99 2.29 -8.21 11.70
N VAL A 100 2.26 -8.85 12.88
CA VAL A 100 2.02 -10.29 13.05
C VAL A 100 1.09 -10.50 14.23
N GLY A 101 -0.17 -10.90 13.95
CA GLY A 101 -1.21 -10.97 14.97
C GLY A 101 -1.36 -9.63 15.69
N ARG A 102 -1.22 -9.63 17.03
CA ARG A 102 -1.32 -8.42 17.85
C ARG A 102 -0.01 -7.64 17.99
N HIS A 103 1.03 -7.96 17.22
CA HIS A 103 2.32 -7.27 17.32
C HIS A 103 2.56 -6.41 16.08
N VAL A 104 3.03 -5.19 16.30
CA VAL A 104 3.50 -4.29 15.24
C VAL A 104 4.96 -3.94 15.51
N VAL A 105 5.82 -4.13 14.52
CA VAL A 105 7.26 -3.90 14.63
C VAL A 105 7.66 -2.77 13.68
N PHE A 106 8.27 -1.72 14.21
CA PHE A 106 8.66 -0.55 13.44
C PHE A 106 10.16 -0.52 13.12
N GLY A 107 10.46 -0.11 11.89
CA GLY A 107 11.78 0.27 11.41
C GLY A 107 12.37 1.48 12.13
N ALA A 108 13.66 1.75 11.88
CA ALA A 108 14.36 2.90 12.45
C ALA A 108 13.66 4.21 12.05
N GLY A 109 13.21 4.97 13.04
CA GLY A 109 12.51 6.23 12.80
C GLY A 109 11.13 6.10 12.15
N SER A 110 10.60 4.88 11.95
CA SER A 110 9.29 4.69 11.30
C SER A 110 8.12 5.01 12.23
N TYR A 111 8.29 4.85 13.56
CA TYR A 111 7.27 5.22 14.54
C TYR A 111 7.26 6.74 14.76
N GLN A 112 6.38 7.43 14.04
CA GLN A 112 6.24 8.90 14.07
C GLN A 112 4.76 9.29 14.22
N PRO A 113 4.14 9.11 15.39
CA PRO A 113 2.70 9.32 15.59
C PRO A 113 2.26 10.79 15.39
N SER A 114 3.18 11.75 15.47
CA SER A 114 2.92 13.17 15.25
C SER A 114 3.06 13.63 13.79
N ARG A 115 3.55 12.78 12.88
CA ARG A 115 3.73 13.13 11.46
C ARG A 115 2.68 12.44 10.58
N ALA A 116 2.13 13.15 9.60
CA ALA A 116 1.12 12.61 8.70
C ALA A 116 1.56 11.30 8.01
N ALA A 117 2.80 11.24 7.52
CA ALA A 117 3.36 10.03 6.93
C ALA A 117 3.45 8.86 7.94
N GLY A 118 3.87 9.15 9.17
CA GLY A 118 3.94 8.14 10.24
C GLY A 118 2.55 7.68 10.71
N GLN A 119 1.57 8.57 10.77
CA GLN A 119 0.18 8.23 11.04
C GLN A 119 -0.40 7.31 9.97
N GLY A 120 -0.09 7.57 8.69
CA GLY A 120 -0.47 6.70 7.59
C GLY A 120 0.12 5.29 7.73
N LEU A 121 1.41 5.19 8.09
CA LEU A 121 2.06 3.91 8.35
C LEU A 121 1.44 3.19 9.55
N ILE A 122 1.23 3.88 10.68
CA ILE A 122 0.61 3.28 11.87
C ILE A 122 -0.79 2.76 11.55
N ALA A 123 -1.60 3.52 10.82
CA ALA A 123 -2.92 3.08 10.39
C ALA A 123 -2.87 1.84 9.50
N HIS A 124 -1.92 1.80 8.55
CA HIS A 124 -1.72 0.64 7.68
C HIS A 124 -1.40 -0.62 8.49
N GLU A 125 -0.45 -0.53 9.43
CA GLU A 125 -0.06 -1.69 10.23
C GLU A 125 -1.15 -2.12 11.21
N LEU A 126 -1.88 -1.18 11.82
CA LEU A 126 -3.01 -1.48 12.71
C LEU A 126 -4.17 -2.14 11.97
N ALA A 127 -4.37 -1.84 10.68
CA ALA A 127 -5.37 -2.53 9.86
C ALA A 127 -5.06 -4.03 9.67
N HIS A 128 -3.83 -4.46 9.97
CA HIS A 128 -3.39 -5.84 9.89
C HIS A 128 -3.37 -6.58 11.25
N THR A 129 -3.80 -5.94 12.34
CA THR A 129 -3.89 -6.56 13.69
C THR A 129 -5.30 -7.01 14.02
#